data_AF-A0A2P4Q469-F1
#
_entry.id   AF-A0A2P4Q469-F1
#
_cell.length_a   1.000
_cell.length_b   1.000
_cell.length_c   1.000
_cell.angle_alpha   90.00
_cell.angle_beta   90.00
_cell.angle_gamma   90.00
#
_symmetry.space_group_name_H-M   'P 1'
#
loop_
_entity.id
_entity.type
_entity.pdbx_description
1 polymer ?
#
loop_
_entity_poly.entity_id
_entity_poly.type
_entity_poly.pdbx_seq_one_letter_code
_entity_poly.pdbx_strand_id
1 'polypeptide(L)'
;LRPLALLRSKHTKSSEQIPTPFKRAPIVMHSRVQQIAAPKEGDKSTTAGRTVIVGNNVMAGYRKLWTILNSNKIRQEVRRNRYYEKPFLKRQRIKMEIEQKKFKDSVRKKVQLVLQMKAR
;
A
#
# COMPACT_ATOMS: atom_id res chain seq x y z
N LEU A 1 -55.63 -59.69 0.42
CA LEU A 1 -56.08 -58.44 -0.25
C LEU A 1 -55.16 -57.30 0.22
N ARG A 2 -54.69 -56.46 -0.70
CA ARG A 2 -53.42 -55.68 -0.70
C ARG A 2 -53.22 -54.68 0.46
N PRO A 3 -51.96 -54.39 0.88
CA PRO A 3 -51.66 -53.26 1.74
C PRO A 3 -51.62 -51.93 0.95
N LEU A 4 -52.19 -50.88 1.54
CA LEU A 4 -52.26 -49.52 0.99
C LEU A 4 -50.88 -48.85 1.09
N ALA A 5 -50.20 -48.66 -0.03
CA ALA A 5 -48.91 -47.95 -0.07
C ALA A 5 -49.14 -46.43 -0.01
N LEU A 6 -48.72 -45.79 1.09
CA LEU A 6 -48.64 -44.33 1.21
C LEU A 6 -47.54 -43.79 0.29
N LEU A 7 -47.94 -43.18 -0.83
CA LEU A 7 -47.03 -42.52 -1.75
C LEU A 7 -46.54 -41.20 -1.13
N ARG A 8 -45.38 -41.23 -0.45
CA ARG A 8 -44.74 -40.01 0.05
C ARG A 8 -44.10 -39.25 -1.13
N SER A 9 -44.79 -38.23 -1.62
CA SER A 9 -44.24 -37.23 -2.55
C SER A 9 -42.97 -36.61 -1.97
N LYS A 10 -41.81 -36.91 -2.57
CA LYS A 10 -40.57 -36.19 -2.26
C LYS A 10 -40.56 -34.90 -3.07
N HIS A 11 -40.95 -33.80 -2.45
CA HIS A 11 -40.67 -32.47 -3.00
C HIS A 11 -39.17 -32.19 -2.86
N THR A 12 -38.38 -32.55 -3.87
CA THR A 12 -37.02 -32.02 -4.02
C THR A 12 -37.14 -30.63 -4.62
N LYS A 13 -37.25 -29.59 -3.79
CA LYS A 13 -37.02 -28.23 -4.25
C LYS A 13 -35.55 -28.13 -4.64
N SER A 14 -35.24 -28.17 -5.93
CA SER A 14 -33.97 -27.64 -6.42
C SER A 14 -33.97 -26.16 -6.06
N SER A 15 -33.16 -25.76 -5.09
CA SER A 15 -32.90 -24.34 -4.85
C SER A 15 -32.16 -23.84 -6.09
N GLU A 16 -32.89 -23.30 -7.06
CA GLU A 16 -32.30 -22.51 -8.11
C GLU A 16 -31.59 -21.34 -7.44
N GLN A 17 -30.26 -21.41 -7.42
CA GLN A 17 -29.44 -20.34 -6.88
C GLN A 17 -29.67 -19.12 -7.76
N ILE A 18 -30.10 -18.02 -7.13
CA ILE A 18 -30.27 -16.73 -7.82
C ILE A 18 -28.95 -16.43 -8.55
N PRO A 19 -28.97 -16.16 -9.86
CA PRO A 19 -27.77 -15.85 -10.60
C PRO A 19 -27.20 -14.53 -10.07
N THR A 20 -26.23 -14.61 -9.16
CA THR A 20 -25.49 -13.43 -8.73
C THR A 20 -24.66 -12.94 -9.91
N PRO A 21 -24.70 -11.65 -10.27
CA PRO A 21 -24.00 -11.13 -11.46
C PRO A 21 -22.47 -11.18 -11.35
N PHE A 22 -21.93 -11.57 -10.20
CA PHE A 22 -20.50 -11.68 -9.96
C PHE A 22 -20.06 -13.14 -10.04
N LYS A 23 -19.42 -13.51 -11.15
CA LYS A 23 -18.71 -14.79 -11.28
C LYS A 23 -17.59 -14.83 -10.24
N ARG A 24 -17.66 -15.73 -9.25
CA ARG A 24 -16.53 -15.99 -8.34
C ARG A 24 -15.44 -16.68 -9.15
N ALA A 25 -14.40 -15.95 -9.53
CA ALA A 25 -13.20 -16.56 -10.11
C ALA A 25 -12.60 -17.54 -9.08
N PRO A 26 -12.20 -18.75 -9.49
CA PRO A 26 -11.50 -19.66 -8.59
C PRO A 26 -10.25 -18.98 -8.05
N ILE A 27 -9.98 -19.13 -6.76
CA ILE A 27 -8.77 -18.63 -6.11
C ILE A 27 -7.60 -19.40 -6.73
N VAL A 28 -6.95 -18.81 -7.73
CA VAL A 28 -5.71 -19.36 -8.29
C VAL A 28 -4.66 -19.26 -7.19
N MET A 29 -4.25 -20.41 -6.65
CA MET A 29 -3.11 -20.51 -5.75
C MET A 29 -1.86 -20.05 -6.49
N HIS A 30 -1.47 -18.81 -6.21
CA HIS A 30 -0.19 -18.15 -6.42
C HIS A 30 0.66 -18.67 -7.59
N SER A 31 0.64 -17.90 -8.67
CA SER A 31 1.66 -17.99 -9.71
C SER A 31 3.05 -17.96 -9.06
N ARG A 32 3.91 -18.89 -9.49
CA ARG A 32 5.35 -18.86 -9.27
C ARG A 32 5.81 -17.41 -9.42
N VAL A 33 6.28 -16.78 -8.34
CA VAL A 33 6.79 -15.40 -8.37
C VAL A 33 7.93 -15.40 -9.38
N GLN A 34 7.65 -14.94 -10.59
CA GLN A 34 8.69 -14.70 -11.57
C GLN A 34 9.62 -13.69 -10.92
N GLN A 35 10.89 -14.05 -10.75
CA GLN A 35 11.88 -13.09 -10.29
C GLN A 35 11.82 -11.93 -11.27
N ILE A 36 11.42 -10.75 -10.77
CA ILE A 36 11.36 -9.53 -11.58
C ILE A 36 12.79 -9.35 -12.09
N ALA A 37 12.98 -9.48 -13.40
CA ALA A 37 14.29 -9.32 -14.03
C ALA A 37 14.90 -8.01 -13.51
N ALA A 38 16.21 -8.02 -13.22
CA ALA A 38 16.92 -6.83 -12.80
C ALA A 38 16.53 -5.67 -13.74
N PRO A 39 16.16 -4.48 -13.21
CA PRO A 39 15.75 -3.36 -14.02
C PRO A 39 16.81 -3.14 -15.10
N LYS A 40 16.37 -3.15 -16.37
CA LYS A 40 17.30 -2.86 -17.46
C LYS A 40 17.70 -1.41 -17.28
N GLU A 41 18.99 -1.12 -17.32
CA GLU A 41 19.47 0.24 -17.20
C GLU A 41 18.81 1.10 -18.30
N GLY A 42 17.94 2.03 -17.90
CA GLY A 42 17.19 2.89 -18.82
C GLY A 42 15.67 2.71 -18.86
N ASP A 43 15.07 1.81 -18.07
CA ASP A 43 13.61 1.70 -17.99
C ASP A 43 12.99 2.99 -17.40
N LYS A 44 12.38 3.84 -18.24
CA LYS A 44 11.68 5.08 -17.82
C LYS A 44 10.25 4.83 -17.33
N SER A 45 9.96 3.64 -16.79
CA SER A 45 8.61 3.32 -16.33
C SER A 45 8.29 4.06 -15.03
N THR A 46 7.00 4.36 -14.78
CA THR A 46 6.54 4.98 -13.52
C THR A 46 6.89 4.13 -12.28
N THR A 47 7.20 2.85 -12.49
CA THR A 47 7.57 1.87 -11.45
C THR A 47 9.09 1.75 -11.29
N ALA A 48 9.89 2.21 -12.25
CA ALA A 48 11.35 2.02 -12.25
C ALA A 48 12.02 2.59 -10.98
N GLY A 49 11.63 3.79 -10.54
CA GLY A 49 12.11 4.40 -9.29
C GLY A 49 11.53 3.81 -8.00
N ARG A 50 10.64 2.81 -8.09
CA ARG A 50 9.96 2.14 -6.96
C ARG A 50 10.24 0.64 -6.93
N THR A 51 11.20 0.18 -7.74
CA THR A 51 11.59 -1.22 -7.83
C THR A 51 12.92 -1.43 -7.12
N VAL A 52 13.04 -2.54 -6.37
CA VAL A 52 14.28 -2.90 -5.67
C VAL A 52 14.58 -4.36 -5.98
N ILE A 53 15.78 -4.64 -6.48
CA ILE A 53 16.27 -6.00 -6.67
C ILE A 53 16.46 -6.63 -5.29
N VAL A 54 15.89 -7.81 -5.10
CA VAL A 54 15.97 -8.56 -3.85
C VAL A 54 17.09 -9.58 -3.95
N GLY A 55 18.07 -9.50 -3.04
CA GLY A 55 19.11 -10.53 -2.88
C GLY A 55 18.69 -11.61 -1.88
N ASN A 56 19.66 -12.21 -1.20
CA ASN A 56 19.43 -13.34 -0.28
C ASN A 56 18.49 -13.04 0.89
N ASN A 57 18.35 -11.77 1.29
CA ASN A 57 17.49 -11.34 2.39
C ASN A 57 16.35 -10.44 1.88
N VAL A 58 15.14 -10.99 1.83
CA VAL A 58 13.92 -10.29 1.41
C VAL A 58 13.59 -9.09 2.31
N MET A 59 13.84 -9.22 3.62
CA MET A 59 13.56 -8.15 4.58
C MET A 59 14.47 -6.93 4.38
N ALA A 60 15.74 -7.16 4.01
CA ALA A 60 16.64 -6.08 3.63
C ALA A 60 16.13 -5.33 2.39
N GLY A 61 15.65 -6.07 1.37
CA GLY A 61 15.01 -5.49 0.18
C GLY A 61 13.78 -4.65 0.52
N TYR A 62 12.90 -5.15 1.40
CA TYR A 62 11.70 -4.44 1.82
C TYR A 62 12.03 -3.16 2.61
N ARG A 63 13.01 -3.20 3.52
CA ARG A 63 13.50 -2.00 4.25
C ARG A 63 14.07 -0.96 3.30
N LYS A 64 14.85 -1.38 2.29
CA LYS A 64 15.39 -0.49 1.26
C LYS A 64 14.27 0.18 0.48
N LEU A 65 13.27 -0.59 0.02
CA LEU A 65 12.08 -0.05 -0.65
C LEU A 65 11.31 0.93 0.25
N TRP A 66 11.14 0.60 1.53
CA TRP A 66 10.48 1.47 2.51
C TRP A 66 11.17 2.83 2.63
N THR A 67 12.49 2.84 2.73
CA THR A 67 13.29 4.07 2.79
C THR A 67 13.11 4.92 1.54
N ILE A 68 13.15 4.31 0.34
CA ILE A 68 12.95 4.99 -0.95
C ILE A 68 11.56 5.63 -1.02
N LEU A 69 10.51 4.90 -0.62
CA LEU A 69 9.14 5.43 -0.65
C LEU A 69 8.94 6.59 0.33
N ASN A 70 9.66 6.58 1.46
CA ASN A 70 9.60 7.64 2.46
C ASN A 70 10.42 8.87 2.06
N SER A 71 11.62 8.70 1.50
CA SER A 71 12.44 9.82 1.02
C SER A 71 11.71 10.60 -0.07
N ASN A 72 11.03 9.89 -0.96
CA ASN A 72 10.24 10.46 -2.05
C ASN A 72 8.85 10.94 -1.61
N LYS A 73 8.49 10.78 -0.32
CA LYS A 73 7.20 11.17 0.27
C LYS A 73 5.94 10.56 -0.38
N ILE A 74 6.09 9.49 -1.16
CA ILE A 74 5.00 8.85 -1.91
C ILE A 74 3.88 8.39 -0.97
N ARG A 75 4.23 7.80 0.18
CA ARG A 75 3.24 7.36 1.17
C ARG A 75 2.47 8.50 1.82
N GLN A 76 3.07 9.69 1.91
CA GLN A 76 2.40 10.87 2.43
C GLN A 76 1.46 11.45 1.37
N GLU A 77 1.91 11.48 0.12
CA GLU A 77 1.10 11.88 -1.03
C GLU A 77 -0.14 11.00 -1.20
N VAL A 78 -0.01 9.67 -1.17
CA VAL A 78 -1.15 8.74 -1.26
C VAL A 78 -2.17 9.01 -0.15
N ARG A 79 -1.72 9.34 1.07
CA ARG A 79 -2.63 9.69 2.18
C ARG A 79 -3.34 11.02 1.93
N ARG A 80 -2.62 12.03 1.45
CA ARG A 80 -3.18 13.36 1.16
C ARG A 80 -4.16 13.34 -0.01
N ASN A 81 -3.88 12.53 -1.03
CA ASN A 81 -4.68 12.42 -2.23
C ASN A 81 -5.91 11.51 -2.04
N ARG A 82 -6.09 10.87 -0.88
CA ARG A 82 -7.27 10.04 -0.58
C ARG A 82 -8.57 10.84 -0.68
N TYR A 83 -8.54 12.11 -0.28
CA TYR A 83 -9.69 13.01 -0.31
C TYR A 83 -9.30 14.34 -0.94
N TYR A 84 -10.28 15.02 -1.53
CA TYR A 84 -10.07 16.35 -2.09
C TYR A 84 -9.75 17.38 -1.01
N GLU A 85 -8.62 18.07 -1.14
CA GLU A 85 -8.22 19.21 -0.31
C GLU A 85 -8.52 20.51 -1.08
N LYS A 86 -9.37 21.39 -0.52
CA LYS A 86 -9.63 22.72 -1.10
C LYS A 86 -8.32 23.50 -1.27
N PRO A 87 -8.15 24.30 -2.34
CA PRO A 87 -6.86 24.94 -2.65
C PRO A 87 -6.38 25.92 -1.56
N PHE A 88 -7.28 26.62 -0.88
CA PHE A 88 -6.88 27.51 0.23
C PHE A 88 -6.34 26.72 1.43
N LEU A 89 -6.99 25.61 1.80
CA LEU A 89 -6.55 24.71 2.88
C LEU A 89 -5.18 24.12 2.56
N LYS A 90 -4.97 23.70 1.30
CA LYS A 90 -3.68 23.20 0.81
C LYS A 90 -2.56 24.23 0.98
N ARG A 91 -2.82 25.50 0.63
CA ARG A 91 -1.84 26.60 0.81
C ARG A 91 -1.51 26.84 2.28
N GLN A 92 -2.53 26.90 3.14
CA GLN A 92 -2.36 27.08 4.58
C GLN A 92 -1.52 25.95 5.19
N ARG A 93 -1.84 24.70 4.84
CA ARG A 93 -1.08 23.52 5.27
C ARG A 93 0.39 23.60 4.82
N ILE A 94 0.66 23.89 3.55
CA ILE A 94 2.03 23.99 3.02
C ILE A 94 2.81 25.08 3.76
N LYS A 95 2.20 26.24 4.02
CA LYS A 95 2.82 27.32 4.78
C LYS A 95 3.23 26.85 6.19
N MET A 96 2.30 26.24 6.92
CA MET A 96 2.56 25.72 8.27
C MET A 96 3.66 24.65 8.27
N GLU A 97 3.66 23.73 7.29
CA GLU A 97 4.70 22.69 7.16
C GLU A 97 6.09 23.29 6.90
N ILE A 98 6.17 24.33 6.07
CA ILE A 98 7.43 25.03 5.79
C ILE A 98 7.93 25.74 7.04
N GLU A 99 7.06 26.46 7.74
CA GLU A 99 7.40 27.17 8.99
C GLU A 99 7.87 26.21 10.07
N GLN A 100 7.15 25.10 10.28
CA GLN A 100 7.55 24.07 11.23
C GLN A 100 8.91 23.45 10.88
N LYS A 101 9.18 23.21 9.59
CA LYS A 101 10.49 22.72 9.13
C LYS A 101 11.59 23.73 9.45
N LYS A 102 11.40 25.00 9.10
CA LYS A 102 12.37 26.07 9.37
C LYS A 102 12.65 26.21 10.87
N PHE A 103 11.60 26.14 11.70
CA PHE A 103 11.73 26.17 13.15
C PHE A 103 12.54 24.99 13.68
N LYS A 104 12.19 23.77 13.27
CA LYS A 104 12.92 22.55 13.65
C LYS A 104 14.41 22.62 13.27
N ASP A 105 14.72 23.08 12.06
CA ASP A 105 16.10 23.22 11.60
C ASP A 105 16.87 24.26 12.41
N SER A 106 16.22 25.37 12.76
CA SER A 106 16.81 26.45 13.57
C SER A 106 17.09 26.00 15.00
N VAL A 107 16.14 25.29 15.63
CA VAL A 107 16.31 24.71 16.97
C VAL A 107 17.43 23.68 16.97
N ARG A 108 17.46 22.77 15.98
CA ARG A 108 18.51 21.76 15.84
C ARG A 108 19.91 22.39 15.81
N LYS A 109 20.10 23.46 15.03
CA LYS A 109 21.39 24.18 14.94
C LYS A 109 21.79 24.79 16.28
N LYS A 110 20.85 25.42 17.00
CA LYS A 110 21.12 26.01 18.32
C LYS A 110 21.53 24.96 19.35
N VAL A 111 20.79 23.85 19.41
CA VAL A 111 21.11 22.74 20.33
C VAL A 111 22.48 22.14 19.99
N GLN A 112 22.78 21.95 18.70
CA GLN A 112 24.07 21.45 18.26
C GLN A 112 25.23 22.36 18.70
N LEU A 113 25.06 23.69 18.60
CA LEU A 113 26.05 24.65 19.08
C LEU A 113 26.27 24.52 20.60
N VAL A 114 25.19 24.46 21.38
CA VAL A 114 25.28 24.31 22.85
C VAL A 114 25.98 22.99 23.22
N LEU A 115 25.69 21.89 22.53
CA LEU A 115 26.36 20.61 22.74
C LEU A 115 27.86 20.68 22.40
N GLN A 116 28.23 21.38 21.34
CA GLN A 116 29.64 21.61 20.98
C GLN A 116 30.36 22.46 22.03
N MET A 117 29.69 23.47 22.59
CA MET A 117 30.24 24.29 23.68
C MET A 117 30.40 23.50 24.97
N LYS A 118 29.44 22.62 25.30
CA LYS A 118 29.51 21.75 26.48
C LYS A 118 30.63 20.71 26.41
N ALA A 119 30.96 20.24 25.21
CA ALA A 119 31.97 19.21 24.99
C ALA A 119 33.40 19.75 24.97
N ARG A 120 33.56 21.08 24.86
CA ARG A 120 34.84 21.78 25.04
C ARG A 120 35.07 22.06 26.52
#